data_AF-A0A1Y1CNJ2-F1
#
_entry.id   AF-A0A1Y1CNJ2-F1
#
_cell.length_a   1.000
_cell.length_b   1.000
_cell.length_c   1.000
_cell.angle_alpha   90.00
_cell.angle_beta   90.00
_cell.angle_gamma   90.00
#
_symmetry.space_group_name_H-M   'P 1'
#
loop_
_entity.id
_entity.type
_entity.pdbx_description
1 polymer ?
#
loop_
_entity_poly.entity_id
_entity_poly.type
_entity_poly.pdbx_seq_one_letter_code
_entity_poly.pdbx_strand_id
1 'polypeptide(L)'
;MSNQNSTRRSFFQKLGLTIGAAALIETEALADINLNRFSSEQDREIFLQKYETWVNNYIEVVEKEKLSKSDISNKHRIMELSEQASGWREQIKEYLKHDDFKNRYISLSNKFAESITPELEA
;
A
#
# COMPACT_ATOMS: atom_id res chain seq x y z
N MET A 1 8.12 -24.72 -3.01
CA MET A 1 7.18 -23.62 -3.36
C MET A 1 7.55 -22.41 -2.50
N SER A 2 8.27 -21.42 -3.05
CA SER A 2 8.87 -20.30 -2.28
C SER A 2 8.70 -18.93 -2.97
N ASN A 3 7.79 -18.82 -3.95
CA ASN A 3 7.67 -17.61 -4.79
C ASN A 3 6.60 -16.60 -4.34
N GLN A 4 5.71 -16.95 -3.40
CA GLN A 4 4.66 -16.03 -2.97
C GLN A 4 5.11 -15.07 -1.85
N ASN A 5 5.96 -15.54 -0.92
CA ASN A 5 6.53 -14.68 0.12
C ASN A 5 7.46 -13.59 -0.45
N SER A 6 8.20 -13.89 -1.52
CA SER A 6 9.03 -12.91 -2.22
C SER A 6 8.18 -11.85 -2.95
N THR A 7 7.02 -12.24 -3.49
CA THR A 7 6.11 -11.33 -4.20
C THR A 7 5.44 -10.35 -3.25
N ARG A 8 4.97 -10.82 -2.07
CA ARG A 8 4.40 -9.96 -1.03
C ARG A 8 5.44 -9.00 -0.46
N ARG A 9 6.64 -9.49 -0.10
CA ARG A 9 7.74 -8.63 0.38
C ARG A 9 8.19 -7.59 -0.65
N SER A 10 8.27 -7.96 -1.93
CA SER A 10 8.58 -7.03 -3.02
C SER A 10 7.45 -6.00 -3.23
N PHE A 11 6.20 -6.41 -3.01
CA PHE A 11 5.05 -5.52 -3.06
C PHE A 11 5.08 -4.48 -1.93
N PHE A 12 5.40 -4.86 -0.69
CA PHE A 12 5.63 -3.92 0.41
C PHE A 12 6.78 -2.96 0.15
N GLN A 13 7.87 -3.45 -0.42
CA GLN A 13 8.99 -2.60 -0.85
C GLN A 13 8.54 -1.58 -1.91
N LYS A 14 7.71 -1.98 -2.89
CA LYS A 14 7.19 -1.08 -3.93
C LYS A 14 6.22 -0.03 -3.37
N LEU A 15 5.50 -0.35 -2.30
CA LEU A 15 4.65 0.59 -1.57
C LEU A 15 5.41 1.45 -0.55
N GLY A 16 6.71 1.24 -0.37
CA GLY A 16 7.50 1.96 0.66
C GLY A 16 7.24 1.50 2.10
N LEU A 17 6.55 0.36 2.27
CA LEU A 17 6.14 -0.21 3.56
C LEU A 17 7.07 -1.35 3.99
N THR A 18 8.37 -1.22 3.74
CA THR A 18 9.33 -2.26 4.10
C THR A 18 9.29 -2.50 5.61
N ILE A 19 9.02 -3.74 5.99
CA ILE A 19 8.81 -4.18 7.38
C ILE A 19 10.14 -4.00 8.13
N GLY A 20 10.17 -2.93 8.93
CA GLY A 20 11.37 -2.31 9.48
C GLY A 20 11.11 -0.81 9.57
N ALA A 21 10.49 -0.39 10.67
CA ALA A 21 10.08 0.98 10.94
C ALA A 21 11.12 2.05 10.49
N ALA A 22 10.62 3.12 9.86
CA ALA A 22 11.24 4.44 9.84
C ALA A 22 12.58 4.67 9.11
N ALA A 23 13.05 3.78 8.23
CA ALA A 23 14.27 4.06 7.48
C ALA A 23 14.01 4.92 6.21
N LEU A 24 14.21 6.23 6.38
CA LEU A 24 14.64 7.21 5.37
C LEU A 24 13.56 7.69 4.37
N ILE A 25 12.65 8.56 4.85
CA ILE A 25 12.34 9.76 4.06
C ILE A 25 13.55 10.68 4.24
N GLU A 26 14.64 10.40 3.52
CA GLU A 26 15.72 11.36 3.37
C GLU A 26 15.19 12.51 2.52
N THR A 27 15.09 13.66 3.17
CA THR A 27 14.76 14.96 2.61
C THR A 27 15.89 15.40 1.68
N GLU A 28 15.88 14.92 0.44
CA GLU A 28 16.63 15.58 -0.62
C GLU A 28 15.72 16.59 -1.34
N ALA A 29 16.10 17.86 -1.18
CA ALA A 29 15.46 19.03 -1.74
C ALA A 29 15.31 18.90 -3.27
N LEU A 30 14.07 18.89 -3.76
CA LEU A 30 13.78 19.16 -5.16
C LEU A 30 13.24 20.59 -5.26
N ALA A 31 14.15 21.48 -5.68
CA ALA A 31 13.83 22.82 -6.10
C ALA A 31 12.87 22.81 -7.31
N ASP A 32 11.88 23.70 -7.23
CA ASP A 32 11.02 24.23 -8.30
C ASP A 32 10.73 23.31 -9.51
N ILE A 33 9.73 22.45 -9.32
CA ILE A 33 8.74 22.20 -10.38
C ILE A 33 7.40 22.43 -9.72
N ASN A 34 6.64 23.41 -10.20
CA ASN A 34 5.32 23.75 -9.70
C ASN A 34 4.34 22.59 -9.99
N LEU A 35 4.33 21.57 -9.11
CA LEU A 35 3.42 20.43 -9.09
C LEU A 35 2.05 20.78 -8.50
N ASN A 36 1.88 22.02 -8.02
CA ASN A 36 0.73 22.50 -7.25
C ASN A 36 -0.55 22.72 -8.10
N ARG A 37 -0.63 22.10 -9.28
CA ARG A 37 -1.81 22.16 -10.17
C ARG A 37 -2.73 20.94 -10.05
N PHE A 38 -2.35 19.87 -9.32
CA PHE A 38 -3.01 18.56 -9.42
C PHE A 38 -3.13 17.72 -8.12
N SER A 39 -3.33 18.32 -6.94
CA SER A 39 -3.96 17.58 -5.85
C SER A 39 -4.76 18.49 -4.94
N SER A 40 -6.04 18.64 -5.24
CA SER A 40 -6.95 19.27 -4.28
C SER A 40 -7.06 18.37 -3.04
N GLU A 41 -7.47 18.95 -1.91
CA GLU A 41 -7.84 18.17 -0.73
C GLU A 41 -8.88 17.09 -1.07
N GLN A 42 -9.80 17.40 -1.98
CA GLN A 42 -10.78 16.45 -2.49
C GLN A 42 -10.14 15.28 -3.25
N ASP A 43 -9.13 15.51 -4.09
CA ASP A 43 -8.43 14.45 -4.81
C ASP A 43 -7.67 13.52 -3.85
N ARG A 44 -7.08 14.09 -2.80
CA ARG A 44 -6.39 13.34 -1.74
C ARG A 44 -7.37 12.49 -0.93
N GLU A 45 -8.52 13.04 -0.58
CA GLU A 45 -9.56 12.30 0.14
C GLU A 45 -10.18 11.18 -0.71
N ILE A 46 -10.45 11.43 -2.00
CA ILE A 46 -10.92 10.39 -2.93
C ILE A 46 -9.89 9.27 -3.02
N PHE A 47 -8.60 9.60 -3.09
CA PHE A 47 -7.56 8.58 -3.08
C PHE A 47 -7.55 7.80 -1.76
N LEU A 48 -7.66 8.45 -0.61
CA LEU A 48 -7.68 7.78 0.68
C LEU A 48 -8.85 6.81 0.80
N GLN A 49 -10.04 7.17 0.34
CA GLN A 49 -11.21 6.29 0.31
C GLN A 49 -10.98 5.06 -0.59
N LYS A 50 -10.38 5.28 -1.76
CA LYS A 50 -9.98 4.19 -2.67
C LYS A 50 -8.92 3.28 -2.03
N TYR A 51 -7.93 3.87 -1.37
CA TYR A 51 -6.85 3.15 -0.69
C TYR A 51 -7.39 2.33 0.49
N GLU A 52 -8.27 2.90 1.30
CA GLU A 52 -8.93 2.20 2.41
C GLU A 52 -9.76 1.00 1.92
N THR A 53 -10.56 1.20 0.87
CA THR A 53 -11.33 0.12 0.24
C THR A 53 -10.41 -0.98 -0.25
N TRP A 54 -9.29 -0.61 -0.87
CA TRP A 54 -8.29 -1.57 -1.34
C TRP A 54 -7.63 -2.32 -0.18
N VAL A 55 -7.27 -1.65 0.93
CA VAL A 55 -6.70 -2.27 2.13
C VAL A 55 -7.67 -3.32 2.69
N ASN A 56 -8.95 -2.96 2.85
CA ASN A 56 -9.96 -3.87 3.38
C ASN A 56 -10.16 -5.09 2.46
N ASN A 57 -10.23 -4.88 1.14
CA ASN A 57 -10.32 -5.96 0.16
C ASN A 57 -9.10 -6.89 0.20
N TYR A 58 -7.89 -6.33 0.37
CA TYR A 58 -6.67 -7.14 0.44
C TYR A 58 -6.64 -7.99 1.71
N ILE A 59 -7.03 -7.42 2.84
CA ILE A 59 -7.15 -8.16 4.10
C ILE A 59 -8.12 -9.33 3.93
N GLU A 60 -9.30 -9.10 3.34
CA GLU A 60 -10.30 -10.14 3.11
C GLU A 60 -9.75 -11.31 2.28
N VAL A 61 -9.06 -11.03 1.17
CA VAL A 61 -8.52 -12.11 0.33
C VAL A 61 -7.36 -12.85 1.00
N VAL A 62 -6.55 -12.17 1.82
CA VAL A 62 -5.49 -12.83 2.60
C VAL A 62 -6.11 -13.75 3.65
N GLU A 63 -7.14 -13.30 4.38
CA GLU A 63 -7.87 -14.15 5.33
C GLU A 63 -8.50 -15.36 4.63
N LYS A 64 -9.10 -15.16 3.45
CA LYS A 64 -9.64 -16.27 2.66
C LYS A 64 -8.57 -17.24 2.16
N GLU A 65 -7.38 -16.75 1.83
CA GLU A 65 -6.24 -17.60 1.44
C GLU A 65 -5.74 -18.47 2.60
N LYS A 66 -5.76 -17.95 3.84
CA LYS A 66 -5.42 -18.72 5.04
C LYS A 66 -6.36 -19.92 5.22
N LEU A 67 -7.65 -19.75 4.93
CA LEU A 67 -8.66 -20.81 5.01
C LEU A 67 -8.59 -21.80 3.84
N SER A 68 -8.29 -21.32 2.62
CA SER A 68 -8.28 -22.15 1.41
C SER A 68 -7.22 -21.72 0.39
N LYS A 69 -6.06 -22.38 0.45
CA LYS A 69 -4.90 -22.11 -0.42
C LYS A 69 -5.09 -22.53 -1.89
N SER A 70 -6.13 -23.30 -2.21
CA SER A 70 -6.43 -23.77 -3.56
C SER A 70 -7.49 -22.93 -4.29
N ASP A 71 -8.05 -21.90 -3.65
CA ASP A 71 -9.03 -21.03 -4.32
C ASP A 71 -8.36 -20.19 -5.41
N ILE A 72 -8.58 -20.59 -6.66
CA ILE A 72 -8.05 -19.93 -7.85
C ILE A 72 -8.62 -18.51 -8.00
N SER A 73 -9.91 -18.32 -7.68
CA SER A 73 -10.55 -17.00 -7.74
C SER A 73 -9.89 -16.02 -6.76
N ASN A 74 -9.57 -16.51 -5.56
CA ASN A 74 -8.87 -15.71 -4.56
C ASN A 74 -7.45 -15.30 -5.01
N LYS A 75 -6.72 -16.21 -5.67
CA LYS A 75 -5.39 -15.90 -6.25
C LYS A 75 -5.47 -14.85 -7.35
N HIS A 76 -6.44 -14.95 -8.25
CA HIS A 76 -6.67 -13.92 -9.27
C HIS A 76 -6.95 -12.56 -8.62
N ARG A 77 -7.78 -12.54 -7.57
CA ARG A 77 -8.10 -11.30 -6.87
C ARG A 77 -6.88 -10.64 -6.22
N ILE A 78 -5.97 -11.43 -5.62
CA ILE A 78 -4.70 -10.92 -5.09
C ILE A 78 -3.84 -10.30 -6.20
N MET A 79 -3.79 -10.91 -7.38
CA MET A 79 -3.05 -10.36 -8.53
C MET A 79 -3.65 -9.04 -9.00
N GLU A 80 -4.97 -8.95 -9.16
CA GLU A 80 -5.67 -7.71 -9.54
C GLU A 80 -5.42 -6.57 -8.54
N LEU A 81 -5.50 -6.87 -7.24
CA LEU A 81 -5.23 -5.88 -6.19
C LEU A 81 -3.77 -5.43 -6.23
N SER A 82 -2.83 -6.34 -6.50
CA SER A 82 -1.41 -6.02 -6.65
C SER A 82 -1.15 -5.11 -7.85
N GLU A 83 -1.83 -5.35 -8.98
CA GLU A 83 -1.73 -4.53 -10.19
C GLU A 83 -2.28 -3.11 -9.95
N GLN A 84 -3.45 -2.99 -9.30
CA GLN A 84 -4.05 -1.69 -8.98
C GLN A 84 -3.10 -0.78 -8.20
N ALA A 85 -2.37 -1.34 -7.24
CA ALA A 85 -1.47 -0.56 -6.39
C ALA A 85 -0.15 -0.19 -7.09
N SER A 86 0.22 -0.85 -8.19
CA SER A 86 1.46 -0.57 -8.93
C SER A 86 1.51 0.87 -9.49
N GLY A 87 0.35 1.44 -9.81
CA GLY A 87 0.23 2.81 -10.35
C GLY A 87 0.19 3.91 -9.30
N TRP A 88 0.11 3.59 -8.00
CA TRP A 88 -0.13 4.60 -6.96
C TRP A 88 1.13 5.24 -6.41
N ARG A 89 2.32 4.68 -6.67
CA ARG A 89 3.58 5.13 -6.07
C ARG A 89 3.83 6.62 -6.28
N GLU A 90 3.68 7.12 -7.52
CA GLU A 90 3.92 8.53 -7.83
C GLU A 90 2.86 9.45 -7.19
N GLN A 91 1.59 9.01 -7.14
CA GLN A 91 0.51 9.77 -6.50
C GLN A 91 0.73 9.87 -4.98
N ILE A 92 1.11 8.76 -4.34
CA ILE A 92 1.42 8.72 -2.91
C ILE A 92 2.61 9.64 -2.60
N LYS A 93 3.67 9.60 -3.41
CA LYS A 93 4.84 10.48 -3.24
C LYS A 93 4.47 11.96 -3.27
N GLU A 94 3.56 12.34 -4.16
CA GLU A 94 3.05 13.71 -4.22
C GLU A 94 2.18 14.05 -3.00
N TYR A 95 1.24 13.17 -2.65
CA TYR A 95 0.27 13.45 -1.59
C TYR A 95 0.88 13.40 -0.18
N LEU A 96 1.97 12.66 0.02
CA LEU A 96 2.71 12.61 1.29
C LEU A 96 3.32 13.94 1.72
N LYS A 97 3.39 14.94 0.82
CA LYS A 97 3.78 16.32 1.14
C LYS A 97 2.73 17.06 1.98
N HIS A 98 1.50 16.52 2.06
CA HIS A 98 0.36 17.11 2.74
C HIS A 98 0.05 16.35 4.04
N ASP A 99 0.03 17.06 5.18
CA ASP A 99 -0.15 16.43 6.49
C ASP A 99 -1.53 15.81 6.69
N ASP A 100 -2.59 16.40 6.10
CA ASP A 100 -3.96 15.86 6.12
C ASP A 100 -4.03 14.46 5.49
N PHE A 101 -3.27 14.25 4.42
CA PHE A 101 -3.19 12.97 3.74
C PHE A 101 -2.28 12.00 4.49
N LYS A 102 -1.08 12.45 4.86
CA LYS A 102 -0.02 11.63 5.43
C LYS A 102 -0.48 10.85 6.66
N ASN A 103 -1.18 11.51 7.58
CA ASN A 103 -1.63 10.87 8.82
C ASN A 103 -2.62 9.72 8.55
N ARG A 104 -3.60 9.95 7.66
CA ARG A 104 -4.57 8.91 7.28
C ARG A 104 -3.94 7.78 6.48
N TYR A 105 -3.06 8.11 5.54
CA TYR A 105 -2.33 7.11 4.75
C TYR A 105 -1.51 6.18 5.65
N ILE A 106 -0.69 6.74 6.56
CA ILE A 106 0.11 5.95 7.50
C ILE A 106 -0.78 5.07 8.39
N SER A 107 -1.90 5.61 8.90
CA SER A 107 -2.84 4.84 9.72
C SER A 107 -3.41 3.62 8.97
N LEU A 108 -3.85 3.83 7.72
CA LEU A 108 -4.36 2.74 6.87
C LEU A 108 -3.27 1.74 6.51
N SER A 109 -2.06 2.20 6.22
CA SER A 109 -0.91 1.33 5.93
C SER A 109 -0.50 0.49 7.14
N ASN A 110 -0.56 1.05 8.36
CA ASN A 110 -0.29 0.31 9.59
C ASN A 110 -1.35 -0.76 9.84
N LYS A 111 -2.64 -0.42 9.72
CA LYS A 111 -3.74 -1.40 9.78
C LYS A 111 -3.52 -2.54 8.80
N PHE A 112 -3.13 -2.20 7.56
CA PHE A 112 -2.84 -3.18 6.54
C PHE A 112 -1.71 -4.12 6.97
N ALA A 113 -0.56 -3.54 7.36
CA ALA A 113 0.59 -4.28 7.83
C ALA A 113 0.25 -5.20 9.01
N GLU A 114 -0.43 -4.72 10.05
CA GLU A 114 -0.82 -5.53 11.22
C GLU A 114 -1.71 -6.72 10.82
N SER A 115 -2.65 -6.50 9.90
CA SER A 115 -3.62 -7.53 9.51
C SER A 115 -3.00 -8.68 8.69
N ILE A 116 -1.87 -8.41 8.03
CA ILE A 116 -1.22 -9.37 7.13
C ILE A 116 0.15 -9.86 7.63
N THR A 117 0.67 -9.27 8.71
CA THR A 117 1.96 -9.64 9.34
C THR A 117 1.81 -10.57 10.57
N PRO A 118 1.09 -11.71 10.48
CA PRO A 118 1.39 -12.86 11.36
C PRO A 118 2.36 -13.90 10.78
N GLU A 119 2.92 -13.70 9.58
CA GLU A 119 3.72 -14.74 8.87
C GLU A 119 5.17 -14.32 8.51
N LEU A 120 5.83 -13.46 9.30
CA LEU A 120 7.26 -13.17 9.16
C LEU A 120 8.17 -13.76 10.24
N GLU A 121 7.59 -14.39 11.27
CA GLU A 121 8.34 -14.97 12.41
C GLU A 121 8.13 -16.49 12.60
N ALA A 122 7.80 -17.23 11.54
CA ALA A 122 7.74 -18.71 11.59
C ALA A 122 8.62 -19.35 10.51
#